data_AF-A0A804PFD7-F1
#
_entry.id   AF-A0A804PFD7-F1
#
_cell.length_a   1.000
_cell.length_b   1.000
_cell.length_c   1.000
_cell.angle_alpha   90.00
_cell.angle_beta   90.00
_cell.angle_gamma   90.00
#
_symmetry.space_group_name_H-M   'P 1'
#
loop_
_entity.id
_entity.type
_entity.pdbx_description
1 polymer ?
#
loop_
_entity_poly.entity_id
_entity_poly.type
_entity_poly.pdbx_seq_one_letter_code
_entity_poly.pdbx_strand_id
1 'polypeptide(L)'
;MSSPWSPMSLEEEEEIQELDAEEQQDGEQPQQGDGLQQGSTAEARAQQTGKKRARSVANSSTKSEAKIKVEESAPGAATGVILSLRESLQDCKQSLASCQVELEAAKSEIEKWHSAFQSIPAVPSGTSPVVSYLSNLKSSEESLKEQLEKAKKREAAFIVTFAKREQEIAELKSAVRDLKTQLRPPSMQTRRLLLDPAIHEEFTRLKNLVEEKEKKIKELQDNVAAVNFTPSSKLGKMLMAKCRTLQEENEEIGAMASEGKEMDL
;
A
#
# COMPACT_ATOMS: atom_id res chain seq x y z
N MET A 1 -13.73 -6.95 31.65
CA MET A 1 -12.37 -6.63 31.15
C MET A 1 -12.03 -7.73 30.15
N SER A 2 -12.11 -7.45 28.86
CA SER A 2 -11.75 -8.41 27.81
C SER A 2 -10.31 -8.16 27.37
N SER A 3 -9.50 -9.21 27.35
CA SER A 3 -8.11 -9.18 26.91
C SER A 3 -8.01 -8.85 25.41
N PRO A 4 -7.05 -8.01 24.95
CA PRO A 4 -6.93 -7.62 23.55
C PRO A 4 -5.96 -8.48 22.73
N TRP A 5 -5.47 -9.60 23.27
CA TRP A 5 -4.46 -10.42 22.60
C TRP A 5 -5.06 -11.78 22.29
N SER A 6 -5.51 -11.95 21.04
CA SER A 6 -5.61 -13.28 20.44
C SER A 6 -4.24 -13.60 19.82
N PRO A 7 -3.71 -14.82 19.98
CA PRO A 7 -2.47 -15.22 19.30
C PRO A 7 -2.71 -15.23 17.79
N MET A 8 -1.80 -14.62 17.01
CA MET A 8 -1.81 -14.68 15.55
C MET A 8 -1.70 -16.14 15.09
N SER A 9 -2.46 -16.51 14.08
CA SER A 9 -2.45 -17.86 13.51
C SER A 9 -1.12 -18.14 12.83
N LEU A 10 -0.63 -19.39 12.90
CA LEU A 10 0.63 -19.85 12.29
C LEU A 10 0.76 -19.53 10.78
N GLU A 11 -0.36 -19.25 10.11
CA GLU A 11 -0.43 -18.85 8.71
C GLU A 11 0.12 -17.42 8.47
N GLU A 12 0.03 -16.53 9.46
CA GLU A 12 0.57 -15.16 9.38
C GLU A 12 2.08 -15.11 9.74
N GLU A 13 2.61 -16.14 10.42
CA GLU A 13 4.06 -16.25 10.70
C GLU A 13 4.85 -16.70 9.47
N GLU A 14 4.23 -17.47 8.57
CA GLU A 14 4.88 -17.97 7.35
C GLU A 14 5.01 -16.86 6.29
N GLU A 15 4.01 -15.97 6.19
CA GLU A 15 4.00 -14.83 5.26
C GLU A 15 5.08 -13.78 5.61
N ILE A 16 5.43 -13.65 6.89
CA ILE A 16 6.51 -12.73 7.34
C ILE A 16 7.90 -13.30 7.00
N GLN A 17 8.07 -14.62 6.97
CA GLN A 17 9.35 -15.24 6.61
C GLN A 17 9.63 -15.19 5.10
N GLU A 18 8.58 -15.17 4.27
CA GLU A 18 8.71 -15.09 2.81
C GLU A 18 9.11 -13.66 2.34
N LEU A 19 8.62 -12.62 3.04
CA LEU A 19 8.98 -11.22 2.76
C LEU A 19 10.43 -10.87 3.14
N ASP A 20 10.99 -11.52 4.17
CA ASP A 20 12.40 -11.34 4.58
C ASP A 20 13.40 -11.98 3.58
N ALA A 21 12.94 -12.86 2.68
CA ALA A 21 13.78 -13.53 1.69
C ALA A 21 13.92 -12.74 0.38
N GLU A 22 12.91 -11.95 -0.01
CA GLU A 22 12.99 -11.08 -1.19
C GLU A 22 13.86 -9.83 -0.95
N GLU A 23 13.96 -9.33 0.29
CA GLU A 23 14.75 -8.13 0.61
C GLU A 23 16.28 -8.37 0.66
N GLN A 24 16.74 -9.63 0.52
CA GLN A 24 18.18 -9.96 0.54
C GLN A 24 18.84 -10.00 -0.84
N GLN A 25 18.10 -9.87 -1.96
CA GLN A 25 18.69 -9.88 -3.31
C GLN A 25 19.02 -8.49 -3.88
N ASP A 26 18.47 -7.40 -3.35
CA ASP A 26 18.76 -6.05 -3.83
C ASP A 26 19.94 -5.41 -3.08
N GLY A 27 21.12 -6.02 -3.25
CA GLY A 27 22.40 -5.39 -2.92
C GLY A 27 22.87 -4.46 -4.04
N GLU A 28 22.45 -3.19 -4.01
CA GLU A 28 22.86 -2.16 -4.97
C GLU A 28 24.33 -1.74 -4.81
N GLN A 29 25.10 -1.87 -5.90
CA GLN A 29 26.34 -1.13 -6.18
C GLN A 29 26.01 0.31 -6.66
N PRO A 30 26.91 1.31 -6.47
CA PRO A 30 26.59 2.69 -6.82
C PRO A 30 26.92 3.08 -8.27
N GLN A 31 25.89 3.63 -8.93
CA GLN A 31 25.82 4.73 -9.91
C GLN A 31 26.74 4.80 -11.15
N GLN A 32 26.11 4.91 -12.34
CA GLN A 32 26.22 6.07 -13.26
C GLN A 32 25.34 5.89 -14.53
N GLY A 33 24.67 6.97 -14.97
CA GLY A 33 24.29 7.13 -16.39
C GLY A 33 22.91 7.73 -16.69
N ASP A 34 22.92 8.88 -17.38
CA ASP A 34 21.79 9.68 -17.87
C ASP A 34 20.78 8.96 -18.78
N GLY A 35 19.54 9.46 -18.85
CA GLY A 35 18.65 9.15 -19.98
C GLY A 35 17.17 9.50 -19.84
N LEU A 36 16.81 10.67 -20.38
CA LEU A 36 15.50 11.13 -20.85
C LEU A 36 14.33 10.12 -21.07
N GLN A 37 13.13 10.62 -20.67
CA GLN A 37 11.86 10.68 -21.42
C GLN A 37 10.68 9.71 -21.12
N GLN A 38 9.49 10.35 -20.98
CA GLN A 38 8.10 9.88 -21.11
C GLN A 38 7.46 9.30 -19.84
N GLY A 39 6.23 9.65 -19.43
CA GLY A 39 5.21 10.47 -20.05
C GLY A 39 4.07 10.80 -19.07
N SER A 40 3.40 11.91 -19.40
CA SER A 40 2.13 12.44 -18.89
C SER A 40 1.03 11.40 -18.71
N THR A 41 0.29 11.47 -17.58
CA THR A 41 -1.18 11.48 -17.56
C THR A 41 -1.70 11.83 -16.15
N ALA A 42 -2.39 12.98 -15.99
CA ALA A 42 -3.63 13.15 -15.19
C ALA A 42 -3.95 14.64 -14.93
N GLU A 43 -4.12 15.44 -15.98
CA GLU A 43 -4.72 16.77 -15.84
C GLU A 43 -5.58 17.10 -17.05
N ALA A 44 -6.74 16.44 -17.15
CA ALA A 44 -7.76 16.77 -18.14
C ALA A 44 -9.14 16.23 -17.72
N ARG A 45 -9.76 16.82 -16.69
CA ARG A 45 -11.23 16.75 -16.56
C ARG A 45 -11.81 17.85 -15.66
N ALA A 46 -11.89 19.05 -16.21
CA ALA A 46 -12.82 20.06 -15.73
C ALA A 46 -13.64 20.59 -16.92
N GLN A 47 -14.90 20.93 -16.65
CA GLN A 47 -15.80 21.76 -17.45
C GLN A 47 -16.58 21.07 -18.58
N GLN A 48 -17.81 20.64 -18.28
CA GLN A 48 -18.96 20.79 -19.20
C GLN A 48 -20.28 20.41 -18.49
N THR A 49 -20.99 21.37 -17.92
CA THR A 49 -22.47 21.38 -17.87
C THR A 49 -22.95 22.80 -17.58
N GLY A 50 -23.47 23.50 -18.58
CA GLY A 50 -24.01 24.84 -18.40
C GLY A 50 -24.49 25.46 -19.71
N LYS A 51 -25.59 24.96 -20.28
CA LYS A 51 -26.30 25.63 -21.38
C LYS A 51 -27.73 25.91 -20.96
N LYS A 52 -27.96 27.18 -20.58
CA LYS A 52 -29.28 27.80 -20.38
C LYS A 52 -29.98 27.91 -21.73
N ARG A 53 -31.20 27.39 -21.83
CA ARG A 53 -32.07 27.49 -23.01
C ARG A 53 -33.11 28.59 -22.76
N ALA A 54 -32.82 29.80 -23.22
CA ALA A 54 -33.83 30.83 -23.41
C ALA A 54 -34.38 30.67 -24.83
N ARG A 55 -35.70 30.51 -24.98
CA ARG A 55 -36.36 30.59 -26.29
C ARG A 55 -37.38 31.72 -26.21
N SER A 56 -37.08 32.74 -27.00
CA SER A 56 -37.84 33.97 -27.23
C SER A 56 -39.18 33.67 -27.89
N VAL A 57 -40.22 34.34 -27.39
CA VAL A 57 -41.54 34.47 -27.99
C VAL A 57 -41.40 35.38 -29.23
N ALA A 58 -41.70 34.84 -30.41
CA ALA A 58 -41.76 35.61 -31.65
C ALA A 58 -43.19 36.14 -31.81
N ASN A 59 -43.37 37.44 -31.60
CA ASN A 59 -44.59 38.17 -31.87
C ASN A 59 -44.48 38.71 -33.30
N SER A 60 -45.19 38.12 -34.27
CA SER A 60 -45.19 38.59 -35.66
C SER A 60 -46.38 39.51 -35.91
N SER A 61 -46.25 40.77 -35.50
CA SER A 61 -47.10 41.86 -35.99
C SER A 61 -46.55 42.33 -37.34
N THR A 62 -47.01 41.75 -38.45
CA THR A 62 -46.76 42.29 -39.79
C THR A 62 -47.74 43.42 -40.06
N LYS A 63 -47.38 44.64 -39.63
CA LYS A 63 -48.00 45.88 -40.08
C LYS A 63 -47.37 46.26 -41.42
N SER A 64 -47.96 45.82 -42.53
CA SER A 64 -47.62 46.35 -43.86
C SER A 64 -48.24 47.74 -44.01
N GLU A 65 -47.48 48.78 -43.67
CA GLU A 65 -47.79 50.15 -44.05
C GLU A 65 -47.63 50.31 -45.57
N ALA A 66 -48.74 50.16 -46.31
CA ALA A 66 -48.83 50.59 -47.69
C ALA A 66 -48.92 52.12 -47.72
N LYS A 67 -47.77 52.76 -47.92
CA LYS A 67 -47.62 54.18 -48.21
C LYS A 67 -48.25 54.49 -49.57
N ILE A 68 -49.51 54.93 -49.60
CA ILE A 68 -50.14 55.43 -50.83
C ILE A 68 -49.76 56.89 -50.99
N LYS A 69 -48.80 57.10 -51.89
CA LYS A 69 -48.43 58.40 -52.46
C LYS A 69 -49.60 58.82 -53.36
N VAL A 70 -50.31 59.89 -53.00
CA VAL A 70 -51.43 60.44 -53.78
C VAL A 70 -50.88 61.01 -55.08
N GLU A 71 -51.20 60.36 -56.19
CA GLU A 71 -51.01 60.85 -57.55
C GLU A 71 -52.35 60.73 -58.30
N GLU A 72 -52.62 61.71 -59.16
CA GLU A 72 -53.89 62.17 -59.72
C GLU A 72 -54.85 61.06 -60.25
N SER A 73 -56.11 61.09 -59.81
CA SER A 73 -57.08 59.99 -59.87
C SER A 73 -57.92 59.96 -61.16
N ALA A 74 -57.81 58.86 -61.92
CA ALA A 74 -58.80 58.44 -62.91
C ALA A 74 -60.01 57.73 -62.22
N PRO A 75 -61.25 57.88 -62.70
CA PRO A 75 -62.48 57.43 -62.02
C PRO A 75 -62.58 55.91 -61.75
N GLY A 76 -61.82 55.07 -62.47
CA GLY A 76 -61.77 53.63 -62.22
C GLY A 76 -60.92 53.22 -61.01
N ALA A 77 -59.93 54.03 -60.61
CA ALA A 77 -59.03 53.71 -59.50
C ALA A 77 -59.73 53.86 -58.14
N ALA A 78 -60.55 54.90 -57.97
CA ALA A 78 -61.32 55.14 -56.75
C ALA A 78 -62.37 54.04 -56.50
N THR A 79 -63.03 53.54 -57.55
CA THR A 79 -63.99 52.43 -57.45
C THR A 79 -63.31 51.13 -57.03
N GLY A 80 -62.11 50.83 -57.55
CA GLY A 80 -61.33 49.67 -57.13
C GLY A 80 -60.96 49.70 -55.65
N VAL A 81 -60.51 50.85 -55.14
CA VAL A 81 -60.16 51.03 -53.72
C VAL A 81 -61.39 50.85 -52.82
N ILE A 82 -62.56 51.36 -53.23
CA ILE A 82 -63.81 51.20 -52.45
C ILE A 82 -64.22 49.73 -52.36
N LEU A 83 -64.10 48.96 -53.45
CA LEU A 83 -64.42 47.53 -53.44
C LEU A 83 -63.45 46.74 -52.58
N SER A 84 -62.14 46.98 -52.70
CA SER A 84 -61.14 46.32 -51.84
C SER A 84 -61.30 46.65 -50.37
N LEU A 85 -61.69 47.89 -50.02
CA LEU A 85 -61.99 48.26 -48.64
C LEU A 85 -63.26 47.57 -48.11
N ARG A 86 -64.29 47.40 -48.95
CA ARG A 86 -65.51 46.67 -48.57
C ARG A 86 -65.23 45.19 -48.35
N GLU A 87 -64.45 44.57 -49.24
CA GLU A 87 -64.00 43.19 -49.11
C GLU A 87 -63.15 43.01 -47.84
N SER A 88 -62.15 43.88 -47.63
CA SER A 88 -61.33 43.87 -46.41
C SER A 88 -62.14 44.11 -45.13
N LEU A 89 -63.15 44.99 -45.16
CA LEU A 89 -64.05 45.20 -44.03
C LEU A 89 -64.90 43.96 -43.75
N GLN A 90 -65.38 43.29 -44.79
CA GLN A 90 -66.15 42.06 -44.68
C GLN A 90 -65.29 40.90 -44.14
N ASP A 91 -64.05 40.77 -44.60
CA ASP A 91 -63.07 39.80 -44.10
C ASP A 91 -62.70 40.07 -42.63
N CYS A 92 -62.51 41.33 -42.27
CA CYS A 92 -62.30 41.75 -40.89
C CYS A 92 -63.49 41.38 -40.00
N LYS A 93 -64.72 41.58 -40.50
CA LYS A 93 -65.95 41.21 -39.80
C LYS A 93 -66.08 39.69 -39.62
N GLN A 94 -65.73 38.90 -40.64
CA GLN A 94 -65.74 37.45 -40.56
C GLN A 94 -64.65 36.93 -39.60
N SER A 95 -63.47 37.53 -39.62
CA SER A 95 -62.36 37.20 -38.72
C SER A 95 -62.72 37.52 -37.27
N LEU A 96 -63.38 38.66 -37.02
CA LEU A 96 -63.89 39.03 -35.70
C LEU A 96 -64.90 37.99 -35.19
N ALA A 97 -65.83 37.56 -36.05
CA ALA A 97 -66.81 36.53 -35.69
C ALA A 97 -66.13 35.18 -35.37
N SER A 98 -65.10 34.79 -36.12
CA SER A 98 -64.30 33.59 -35.83
C SER A 98 -63.60 33.70 -34.47
N CYS A 99 -62.90 34.82 -34.23
CA CYS A 99 -62.24 35.09 -32.94
C CYS A 99 -63.23 35.07 -31.77
N GLN A 100 -64.46 35.55 -31.97
CA GLN A 100 -65.49 35.50 -30.94
C GLN A 100 -65.90 34.07 -30.60
N VAL A 101 -66.05 33.20 -31.59
CA VAL A 101 -66.36 31.78 -31.37
C VAL A 101 -65.21 31.07 -30.66
N GLU A 102 -63.97 31.31 -31.07
CA GLU A 102 -62.79 30.73 -30.41
C GLU A 102 -62.63 31.20 -28.97
N LEU A 103 -62.94 32.48 -28.68
CA LEU A 103 -62.94 33.02 -27.33
C LEU A 103 -63.97 32.33 -26.44
N GLU A 104 -65.20 32.14 -26.93
CA GLU A 104 -66.24 31.42 -26.16
C GLU A 104 -65.91 29.94 -26.00
N ALA A 105 -65.29 29.31 -26.99
CA ALA A 105 -64.79 27.94 -26.87
C ALA A 105 -63.70 27.83 -25.80
N ALA A 106 -62.70 28.72 -25.81
CA ALA A 106 -61.64 28.76 -24.81
C ALA A 106 -62.19 29.03 -23.39
N LYS A 107 -63.17 29.93 -23.25
CA LYS A 107 -63.86 30.17 -21.98
C LYS A 107 -64.57 28.92 -21.48
N SER A 108 -65.29 28.21 -22.36
CA SER A 108 -65.98 26.97 -21.99
C SER A 108 -65.00 25.86 -21.59
N GLU A 109 -63.82 25.80 -22.22
CA GLU A 109 -62.78 24.86 -21.86
C GLU A 109 -62.16 25.20 -20.50
N ILE A 110 -61.87 26.47 -20.23
CA ILE A 110 -61.43 26.94 -18.91
C ILE A 110 -62.47 26.59 -17.84
N GLU A 111 -63.75 26.82 -18.11
CA GLU A 111 -64.84 26.49 -17.19
C GLU A 111 -64.94 24.98 -16.97
N LYS A 112 -64.82 24.17 -18.02
CA LYS A 112 -64.73 22.70 -17.93
C LYS A 112 -63.56 22.27 -17.04
N TRP A 113 -62.37 22.85 -17.22
CA TRP A 113 -61.22 22.56 -16.36
C TRP A 113 -61.49 22.99 -14.92
N HIS A 114 -62.08 24.16 -14.71
CA HIS A 114 -62.44 24.65 -13.37
C HIS A 114 -63.44 23.71 -12.67
N SER A 115 -64.49 23.28 -13.37
CA SER A 115 -65.43 22.28 -12.87
C SER A 115 -64.75 20.94 -12.61
N ALA A 116 -63.85 20.49 -13.48
CA ALA A 116 -63.08 19.26 -13.27
C ALA A 116 -62.27 19.35 -11.98
N PHE A 117 -61.53 20.44 -11.75
CA PHE A 117 -60.73 20.64 -10.53
C PHE A 117 -61.58 20.82 -9.27
N GLN A 118 -62.77 21.41 -9.40
CA GLN A 118 -63.70 21.60 -8.28
C GLN A 118 -64.51 20.33 -7.95
N SER A 119 -64.72 19.47 -8.94
CA SER A 119 -65.35 18.14 -8.78
C SER A 119 -64.41 17.11 -8.17
N ILE A 120 -63.09 17.38 -8.16
CA ILE A 120 -62.17 16.64 -7.31
C ILE A 120 -62.64 16.93 -5.87
N PRO A 121 -63.08 15.91 -5.11
CA PRO A 121 -63.53 16.13 -3.74
C PRO A 121 -62.45 16.89 -3.00
N ALA A 122 -62.80 18.04 -2.42
CA ALA A 122 -61.90 18.76 -1.55
C ALA A 122 -61.46 17.77 -0.47
N VAL A 123 -60.24 17.25 -0.60
CA VAL A 123 -59.63 16.40 0.41
C VAL A 123 -59.69 17.25 1.68
N PRO A 124 -60.35 16.79 2.75
CA PRO A 124 -60.47 17.57 3.96
C PRO A 124 -59.06 18.03 4.36
N SER A 125 -58.90 19.31 4.70
CA SER A 125 -57.66 19.86 5.26
C SER A 125 -57.24 19.01 6.46
N GLY A 126 -56.40 18.03 6.16
CA GLY A 126 -56.16 16.84 6.95
C GLY A 126 -55.26 15.96 6.11
N THR A 127 -54.02 16.44 5.92
CA THR A 127 -52.87 15.74 5.34
C THR A 127 -53.25 14.56 4.45
N SER A 128 -53.47 14.85 3.15
CA SER A 128 -53.52 13.78 2.13
C SER A 128 -52.35 12.81 2.39
N PRO A 129 -52.56 11.49 2.35
CA PRO A 129 -51.51 10.50 2.62
C PRO A 129 -50.26 10.68 1.74
N VAL A 130 -50.39 11.35 0.59
CA VAL A 130 -49.27 11.75 -0.27
C VAL A 130 -48.41 12.85 0.36
N VAL A 131 -49.03 13.83 1.03
CA VAL A 131 -48.34 14.95 1.70
C VAL A 131 -47.58 14.48 2.93
N SER A 132 -48.14 13.53 3.69
CA SER A 132 -47.43 12.91 4.82
C SER A 132 -46.26 12.05 4.34
N TYR A 133 -46.44 11.28 3.26
CA TYR A 133 -45.33 10.53 2.63
C TYR A 133 -44.21 11.43 2.14
N LEU A 134 -44.52 12.54 1.46
CA LEU A 134 -43.54 13.52 1.02
C LEU A 134 -42.78 14.15 2.19
N SER A 135 -43.49 14.48 3.27
CA SER A 135 -42.88 15.02 4.49
C SER A 135 -41.93 14.01 5.14
N ASN A 136 -42.33 12.73 5.21
CA ASN A 136 -41.52 11.64 5.77
C ASN A 136 -40.31 11.30 4.89
N LEU A 137 -40.46 11.33 3.55
CA LEU A 137 -39.34 11.14 2.62
C LEU A 137 -38.31 12.25 2.80
N LYS A 138 -38.78 13.49 2.93
CA LYS A 138 -37.90 14.66 3.10
C LYS A 138 -37.14 14.58 4.43
N SER A 139 -37.79 14.21 5.53
CA SER A 139 -37.11 14.03 6.82
C SER A 139 -36.13 12.85 6.80
N SER A 140 -36.48 11.76 6.11
CA SER A 140 -35.58 10.62 5.88
C SER A 140 -34.34 11.01 5.06
N GLU A 141 -34.52 11.78 3.99
CA GLU A 141 -33.42 12.29 3.17
C GLU A 141 -32.47 13.17 3.98
N GLU A 142 -33.03 14.06 4.81
CA GLU A 142 -32.26 14.97 5.66
C GLU A 142 -31.49 14.20 6.74
N SER A 143 -32.11 13.18 7.35
CA SER A 143 -31.46 12.28 8.31
C SER A 143 -30.31 11.48 7.68
N LEU A 144 -30.50 10.93 6.48
CA LEU A 144 -29.45 10.19 5.77
C LEU A 144 -28.27 11.09 5.39
N LYS A 145 -28.55 12.33 4.96
CA LYS A 145 -27.51 13.34 4.71
C LYS A 145 -26.71 13.65 5.98
N GLU A 146 -27.38 13.82 7.11
CA GLU A 146 -26.69 14.07 8.38
C GLU A 146 -25.81 12.88 8.80
N GLN A 147 -26.30 11.65 8.66
CA GLN A 147 -25.53 10.44 8.94
C GLN A 147 -24.32 10.29 8.02
N LEU A 148 -24.48 10.60 6.73
CA LEU A 148 -23.39 10.60 5.76
C LEU A 148 -22.30 11.60 6.15
N GLU A 149 -22.67 12.82 6.52
CA GLU A 149 -21.71 13.83 6.95
C GLU A 149 -21.02 13.44 8.27
N LYS A 150 -21.74 12.82 9.21
CA LYS A 150 -21.15 12.23 10.43
C LYS A 150 -20.18 11.07 10.11
N ALA A 151 -20.49 10.25 9.12
CA ALA A 151 -19.64 9.15 8.68
C ALA A 151 -18.35 9.67 8.03
N LYS A 152 -18.45 10.63 7.10
CA LYS A 152 -17.28 11.28 6.47
C LYS A 152 -16.36 11.95 7.49
N LYS A 153 -16.93 12.63 8.50
CA LYS A 153 -16.13 13.23 9.58
C LYS A 153 -15.40 12.18 10.43
N ARG A 154 -16.04 11.03 10.69
CA ARG A 154 -15.40 9.90 11.39
C ARG A 154 -14.30 9.27 10.56
N GLU A 155 -14.53 9.05 9.26
CA GLU A 155 -13.53 8.52 8.33
C GLU A 155 -12.32 9.44 8.25
N ALA A 156 -12.52 10.75 8.09
CA ALA A 156 -11.44 11.72 8.10
C ALA A 156 -10.64 11.71 9.41
N ALA A 157 -11.31 11.58 10.56
CA ALA A 157 -10.64 11.44 11.84
C ALA A 157 -9.80 10.14 11.90
N PHE A 158 -10.33 9.02 11.40
CA PHE A 158 -9.59 7.75 11.35
C PHE A 158 -8.35 7.84 10.46
N ILE A 159 -8.45 8.43 9.27
CA ILE A 159 -7.31 8.63 8.37
C ILE A 159 -6.18 9.37 9.08
N VAL A 160 -6.48 10.45 9.79
CA VAL A 160 -5.48 11.23 10.53
C VAL A 160 -4.86 10.40 11.67
N THR A 161 -5.68 9.69 12.45
CA THR A 161 -5.16 8.84 13.54
C THR A 161 -4.32 7.67 13.04
N PHE A 162 -4.69 7.10 11.90
CA PHE A 162 -3.98 5.99 11.28
C PHE A 162 -2.63 6.45 10.77
N ALA A 163 -2.60 7.55 10.00
CA ALA A 163 -1.35 8.15 9.52
C ALA A 163 -0.38 8.50 10.67
N LYS A 164 -0.91 9.04 11.78
CA LYS A 164 -0.09 9.33 12.97
C LYS A 164 0.48 8.05 13.60
N ARG A 165 -0.30 6.97 13.64
CA ARG A 165 0.12 5.69 14.21
C ARG A 165 1.12 4.95 13.31
N GLU A 166 0.95 5.04 12.00
CA GLU A 166 1.93 4.55 11.01
C GLU A 166 3.26 5.30 11.13
N GLN A 167 3.22 6.62 11.31
CA GLN A 167 4.41 7.42 11.57
C GLN A 167 5.12 6.97 12.86
N GLU A 168 4.39 6.79 13.96
CA GLU A 168 4.95 6.31 15.24
C GLU A 168 5.60 4.92 15.06
N ILE A 169 4.97 4.02 14.30
CA ILE A 169 5.55 2.70 13.98
C ILE A 169 6.85 2.87 13.19
N ALA A 170 6.90 3.77 12.21
CA ALA A 170 8.11 4.02 11.42
C ALA A 170 9.26 4.57 12.29
N GLU A 171 8.96 5.51 13.19
CA GLU A 171 9.92 6.09 14.15
C GLU A 171 10.45 5.03 15.15
N LEU A 172 9.58 4.16 15.66
CA LEU A 172 9.99 3.04 16.52
C LEU A 172 10.85 2.02 15.75
N LYS A 173 10.47 1.69 14.51
CA LYS A 173 11.27 0.81 13.64
C LYS A 173 12.67 1.39 13.38
N SER A 174 12.80 2.69 13.14
CA SER A 174 14.12 3.33 13.00
C SER A 174 14.92 3.28 14.30
N ALA A 175 14.31 3.60 15.45
CA ALA A 175 14.98 3.55 16.74
C ALA A 175 15.51 2.14 17.06
N VAL A 176 14.74 1.09 16.73
CA VAL A 176 15.18 -0.30 16.89
C VAL A 176 16.38 -0.62 15.99
N ARG A 177 16.38 -0.19 14.73
CA ARG A 177 17.53 -0.36 13.83
C ARG A 177 18.76 0.34 14.39
N ASP A 178 18.62 1.57 14.88
CA ASP A 178 19.72 2.34 15.46
C ASP A 178 20.27 1.71 16.75
N LEU A 179 19.39 1.20 17.63
CA LEU A 179 19.83 0.46 18.82
C LEU A 179 20.53 -0.84 18.44
N LYS A 180 20.06 -1.55 17.42
CA LYS A 180 20.67 -2.79 16.91
C LYS A 180 22.06 -2.51 16.34
N THR A 181 22.26 -1.38 15.65
CA THR A 181 23.59 -0.99 15.15
C THR A 181 24.52 -0.56 16.28
N GLN A 182 24.02 0.15 17.30
CA GLN A 182 24.80 0.51 18.49
C GLN A 182 25.22 -0.71 19.33
N LEU A 183 24.34 -1.71 19.44
CA LEU A 183 24.64 -2.93 20.19
C LEU A 183 25.59 -3.86 19.42
N ARG A 184 25.70 -3.71 18.10
CA ARG A 184 26.67 -4.47 17.29
C ARG A 184 28.07 -3.95 17.61
N PRO A 185 28.98 -4.75 18.20
CA PRO A 185 30.33 -4.29 18.49
C PRO A 185 31.05 -3.93 17.17
N PRO A 186 31.58 -2.71 17.00
CA PRO A 186 32.18 -2.26 15.75
C PRO A 186 33.45 -3.03 15.36
N SER A 187 34.17 -3.60 16.34
CA SER A 187 35.35 -4.42 16.08
C SER A 187 35.75 -5.26 17.31
N MET A 188 36.64 -6.23 17.12
CA MET A 188 37.32 -6.98 18.21
C MET A 188 38.01 -6.07 19.24
N GLN A 189 38.37 -4.83 18.86
CA GLN A 189 39.01 -3.87 19.76
C GLN A 189 38.03 -3.32 20.79
N THR A 190 36.74 -3.19 20.46
CA THR A 190 35.71 -2.80 21.44
C THR A 190 35.51 -3.89 22.49
N ARG A 191 35.59 -5.18 22.13
CA ARG A 191 35.65 -6.27 23.12
C ARG A 191 36.88 -6.17 24.03
N ARG A 192 38.03 -5.70 23.53
CA ARG A 192 39.21 -5.41 24.36
C ARG A 192 38.99 -4.21 25.30
N LEU A 193 38.21 -3.21 24.88
CA LEU A 193 37.85 -2.04 25.70
C LEU A 193 36.76 -2.34 26.74
N LEU A 194 35.90 -3.34 26.49
CA LEU A 194 34.85 -3.78 27.42
C LEU A 194 35.36 -4.73 28.50
N LEU A 195 36.51 -5.38 28.28
CA LEU A 195 37.25 -6.04 29.35
C LEU A 195 38.11 -4.98 30.04
N ASP A 196 38.15 -5.01 31.37
CA ASP A 196 39.10 -4.19 32.14
C ASP A 196 40.52 -4.41 31.58
N PRO A 197 41.32 -3.35 31.35
CA PRO A 197 42.64 -3.48 30.75
C PRO A 197 43.57 -4.47 31.46
N ALA A 198 43.51 -4.55 32.80
CA ALA A 198 44.31 -5.50 33.58
C ALA A 198 43.80 -6.93 33.40
N ILE A 199 42.47 -7.12 33.35
CA ILE A 199 41.86 -8.43 33.05
C ILE A 199 42.25 -8.89 31.64
N HIS A 200 42.22 -8.01 30.63
CA HIS A 200 42.61 -8.35 29.26
C HIS A 200 44.08 -8.77 29.16
N GLU A 201 44.96 -8.08 29.88
CA GLU A 201 46.38 -8.40 29.94
C GLU A 201 46.62 -9.76 30.60
N GLU A 202 45.95 -10.08 31.71
CA GLU A 202 46.05 -11.41 32.33
C GLU A 202 45.52 -12.53 31.42
N PHE A 203 44.40 -12.32 30.72
CA PHE A 203 43.91 -13.30 29.75
C PHE A 203 44.92 -13.54 28.62
N THR A 204 45.54 -12.47 28.12
CA THR A 204 46.55 -12.56 27.07
C THR A 204 47.80 -13.28 27.56
N ARG A 205 48.27 -12.96 28.77
CA ARG A 205 49.40 -13.62 29.42
C ARG A 205 49.14 -15.11 29.65
N LEU A 206 47.95 -15.46 30.15
CA LEU A 206 47.54 -16.85 30.38
C LEU A 206 47.47 -17.64 29.07
N LYS A 207 46.89 -17.05 28.02
CA LYS A 207 46.83 -17.68 26.70
C LYS A 207 48.22 -18.01 26.16
N ASN A 208 49.13 -17.04 26.20
CA ASN A 208 50.51 -17.23 25.74
C ASN A 208 51.25 -18.29 26.59
N LEU A 209 51.01 -18.30 27.91
CA LEU A 209 51.61 -19.29 28.82
C LEU A 209 51.10 -20.70 28.51
N VAL A 210 49.81 -20.86 28.22
CA VAL A 210 49.25 -22.16 27.81
C VAL A 210 49.90 -22.64 26.51
N GLU A 211 49.97 -21.79 25.48
CA GLU A 211 50.61 -22.13 24.21
C GLU A 211 52.10 -22.52 24.39
N GLU A 212 52.83 -21.80 25.24
CA GLU A 212 54.23 -22.12 25.56
C GLU A 212 54.35 -23.48 26.28
N LYS A 213 53.48 -23.75 27.26
CA LYS A 213 53.49 -25.01 28.00
C LYS A 213 53.06 -26.20 27.14
N GLU A 214 52.08 -26.03 26.26
CA GLU A 214 51.68 -27.04 25.28
C GLU A 214 52.84 -27.38 24.33
N LYS A 215 53.54 -26.35 23.84
CA LYS A 215 54.76 -26.55 23.05
C LYS A 215 55.81 -27.31 23.85
N LYS A 216 56.01 -26.97 25.13
CA LYS A 216 57.00 -27.65 25.97
C LYS A 216 56.64 -29.10 26.28
N ILE A 217 55.35 -29.38 26.51
CA ILE A 217 54.83 -30.73 26.69
C ILE A 217 55.13 -31.56 25.45
N LYS A 218 54.85 -31.02 24.26
CA LYS A 218 55.14 -31.69 22.99
C LYS A 218 56.64 -31.99 22.83
N GLU A 219 57.50 -30.99 23.07
CA GLU A 219 58.96 -31.18 23.03
C GLU A 219 59.44 -32.26 24.01
N LEU A 220 58.92 -32.29 25.25
CA LEU A 220 59.30 -33.31 26.23
C LEU A 220 58.78 -34.69 25.86
N GLN A 221 57.56 -34.80 25.34
CA GLN A 221 57.00 -36.06 24.83
C GLN A 221 57.86 -36.60 23.68
N ASP A 222 58.27 -35.74 22.74
CA ASP A 222 59.14 -36.12 21.63
C ASP A 222 60.52 -36.59 22.13
N ASN A 223 61.11 -35.90 23.11
CA ASN A 223 62.39 -36.30 23.71
C ASN A 223 62.29 -37.63 24.47
N VAL A 224 61.22 -37.84 25.24
CA VAL A 224 60.97 -39.11 25.93
C VAL A 224 60.81 -40.24 24.91
N ALA A 225 60.05 -40.02 23.85
CA ALA A 225 59.89 -40.99 22.76
C ALA A 225 61.23 -41.30 22.07
N ALA A 226 62.10 -40.30 21.92
CA ALA A 226 63.42 -40.47 21.31
C ALA A 226 64.41 -41.26 22.20
N VAL A 227 64.37 -41.07 23.52
CA VAL A 227 65.30 -41.72 24.46
C VAL A 227 64.82 -43.10 24.91
N ASN A 228 63.50 -43.35 24.88
CA ASN A 228 62.95 -44.63 25.28
C ASN A 228 63.31 -45.73 24.29
N PHE A 229 64.11 -46.68 24.76
CA PHE A 229 64.36 -47.91 24.04
C PHE A 229 63.04 -48.65 23.80
N THR A 230 62.76 -48.97 22.54
CA THR A 230 61.61 -49.80 22.15
C THR A 230 62.12 -51.13 21.60
N PRO A 231 61.85 -52.28 22.26
CA PRO A 231 62.27 -53.59 21.77
C PRO A 231 61.79 -53.92 20.36
N SER A 232 60.71 -53.26 19.92
CA SER A 232 60.10 -53.39 18.60
C SER A 232 60.76 -52.54 17.50
N SER A 233 61.54 -51.50 17.85
CA SER A 233 62.25 -50.68 16.86
C SER A 233 63.34 -51.49 16.14
N LYS A 234 63.77 -51.04 14.96
CA LYS A 234 64.83 -51.72 14.19
C LYS A 234 66.12 -51.87 15.01
N LEU A 235 66.53 -50.81 15.71
CA LEU A 235 67.69 -50.85 16.60
C LEU A 235 67.41 -51.73 17.82
N GLY A 236 66.22 -51.66 18.40
CA GLY A 236 65.86 -52.47 19.56
C GLY A 236 65.80 -53.97 19.29
N LYS A 237 65.27 -54.37 18.14
CA LYS A 237 65.27 -55.77 17.67
C LYS A 237 66.69 -56.30 17.50
N MET A 238 67.58 -55.49 16.91
CA MET A 238 68.99 -55.85 16.71
C MET A 238 69.72 -56.01 18.05
N LEU A 239 69.52 -55.08 18.98
CA LEU A 239 70.12 -55.16 20.31
C LEU A 239 69.62 -56.40 21.08
N MET A 240 68.30 -56.64 21.08
CA MET A 240 67.71 -57.83 21.73
C MET A 240 68.19 -59.14 21.12
N ALA A 241 68.37 -59.20 19.79
CA ALA A 241 68.98 -60.36 19.13
C ALA A 241 70.42 -60.58 19.61
N LYS A 242 71.23 -59.52 19.67
CA LYS A 242 72.61 -59.60 20.16
C LYS A 242 72.68 -60.02 21.63
N CYS A 243 71.79 -59.50 22.48
CA CYS A 243 71.67 -59.93 23.87
C CYS A 243 71.34 -61.42 24.00
N ARG A 244 70.43 -61.96 23.16
CA ARG A 244 70.11 -63.39 23.14
C ARG A 244 71.31 -64.25 22.77
N THR A 245 72.01 -63.91 21.69
CA THR A 245 73.21 -64.66 21.27
C THR A 245 74.29 -64.66 22.35
N LEU A 246 74.57 -63.49 22.96
CA LEU A 246 75.55 -63.42 24.06
C LEU A 246 75.11 -64.21 25.30
N GLN A 247 73.80 -64.36 25.53
CA GLN A 247 73.28 -65.16 26.63
C GLN A 247 73.48 -66.66 26.36
N GLU A 248 73.16 -67.12 25.15
CA GLU A 248 73.39 -68.50 24.70
C GLU A 248 74.88 -68.87 24.80
N GLU A 249 75.77 -68.00 24.32
CA GLU A 249 77.23 -68.20 24.44
C GLU A 249 77.70 -68.29 25.90
N ASN A 250 77.18 -67.44 26.79
CA ASN A 250 77.53 -67.47 28.21
C ASN A 250 77.01 -68.73 28.91
N GLU A 251 75.82 -69.21 28.55
CA GLU A 251 75.25 -70.45 29.07
C GLU A 251 76.07 -71.65 28.59
N GLU A 252 76.53 -71.67 27.34
CA GLU A 252 77.41 -72.71 26.80
C GLU A 252 78.79 -72.70 27.49
N ILE A 253 79.40 -71.52 27.69
CA ILE A 253 80.65 -71.38 28.46
C ILE A 253 80.45 -71.86 29.91
N GLY A 254 79.33 -71.50 30.53
CA GLY A 254 78.98 -71.95 31.87
C GLY A 254 78.81 -73.47 31.95
N ALA A 255 78.15 -74.07 30.95
CA ALA A 255 78.00 -75.51 30.82
C ALA A 255 79.37 -76.20 30.66
N MET A 256 80.21 -75.75 29.72
CA MET A 256 81.56 -76.27 29.52
C MET A 256 82.44 -76.14 30.78
N ALA A 257 82.34 -75.03 31.50
CA ALA A 257 83.07 -74.83 32.76
C ALA A 257 82.57 -75.76 33.89
N SER A 258 81.28 -76.09 33.90
CA SER A 258 80.71 -77.04 34.87
C SER A 258 81.06 -78.49 34.52
N GLU A 259 81.08 -78.85 33.24
CA GLU A 259 81.43 -80.19 32.75
C GLU A 259 82.93 -80.48 32.94
N GLY A 260 83.79 -79.45 32.80
CA GLY A 260 85.22 -79.55 33.13
C GLY A 260 85.51 -79.76 34.62
N LYS A 261 84.56 -79.46 35.52
CA LYS A 261 84.72 -79.64 36.97
C LYS A 261 84.30 -81.04 37.44
N GLU A 262 83.54 -81.79 36.63
CA GLU A 262 83.24 -83.20 36.88
C GLU A 262 84.34 -84.16 36.37
N MET A 263 85.32 -83.69 35.59
CA MET A 263 86.48 -84.49 35.18
C MET A 263 87.68 -84.44 36.16
N ASP A 264 87.63 -83.61 37.21
CA ASP A 264 88.71 -83.41 38.19
C ASP A 264 88.40 -84.02 39.59
N LEU A 265 87.46 -84.98 39.66
CA LEU A 265 87.14 -85.82 40.85
C LEU A 265 87.51 -87.28 40.60
#